data_AF-A0A7J5F119-F1
#
_entry.id   AF-A0A7J5F119-F1
#
_cell.length_a   1.000
_cell.length_b   1.000
_cell.length_c   1.000
_cell.angle_alpha   90.00
_cell.angle_beta   90.00
_cell.angle_gamma   90.00
#
_symmetry.space_group_name_H-M   'P 1'
#
loop_
_entity.id
_entity.type
_entity.pdbx_description
1 polymer ?
#
loop_
_entity_poly.entity_id
_entity_poly.type
_entity_poly.pdbx_seq_one_letter_code
_entity_poly.pdbx_strand_id
1 'polypeptide(L)'
;QLKPQKNRAGNRVYTNKEIKLILHIKKLLREERYTIEGAKQVLQSFVADESGEQTVLPFGEAPADSSKPVLQAPVMKVTDPKLKEDLREVRNVLEEVLAKLN
;
A
#
# COMPACT_ATOMS: atom_id res chain seq x y z
N GLN A 1 -3.80 2.06 17.06
CA GLN A 1 -3.61 0.82 17.85
C GLN A 1 -4.96 0.45 18.45
N LEU A 2 -5.44 -0.79 18.28
CA LEU A 2 -6.71 -1.24 18.87
C LEU A 2 -6.58 -1.25 20.40
N LYS A 3 -7.49 -0.57 21.11
CA LYS A 3 -7.50 -0.49 22.58
C LYS A 3 -8.80 -1.10 23.11
N PRO A 4 -8.99 -2.43 22.97
CA PRO A 4 -10.22 -3.07 23.41
C PRO A 4 -10.37 -2.94 24.92
N GLN A 5 -11.58 -2.69 25.38
CA GLN A 5 -11.90 -2.68 26.81
C GLN A 5 -11.96 -4.12 27.33
N LYS A 6 -11.61 -4.31 28.60
CA LYS A 6 -11.78 -5.59 29.28
C LYS A 6 -13.14 -5.61 29.99
N ASN A 7 -13.87 -6.71 29.91
CA ASN A 7 -15.04 -6.93 30.74
C ASN A 7 -14.65 -7.35 32.17
N ARG A 8 -15.63 -7.47 33.06
CA ARG A 8 -15.44 -7.94 34.45
C ARG A 8 -14.79 -9.34 34.54
N ALA A 9 -14.94 -10.16 33.50
CA ALA A 9 -14.35 -11.50 33.40
C ALA A 9 -12.94 -11.52 32.77
N GLY A 10 -12.39 -10.35 32.39
CA GLY A 10 -11.04 -10.23 31.80
C GLY A 10 -10.96 -10.41 30.28
N ASN A 11 -12.08 -10.68 29.60
CA ASN A 11 -12.11 -10.84 28.14
C ASN A 11 -12.09 -9.49 27.42
N ARG A 12 -11.43 -9.43 26.26
CA ARG A 12 -11.40 -8.24 25.38
C ARG A 12 -12.74 -8.08 24.66
N VAL A 13 -13.38 -6.93 24.83
CA VAL A 13 -14.60 -6.55 24.14
C VAL A 13 -14.23 -5.57 23.02
N TYR A 14 -14.68 -5.90 21.80
CA TYR A 14 -14.48 -5.07 20.62
C TYR A 14 -15.80 -4.42 20.23
N THR A 15 -15.75 -3.15 19.89
CA THR A 15 -16.89 -2.41 19.32
C THR A 15 -17.11 -2.79 17.86
N ASN A 16 -18.30 -2.50 17.33
CA ASN A 16 -18.58 -2.71 15.89
C ASN A 16 -17.59 -1.97 14.97
N LYS A 17 -17.11 -0.80 15.38
CA LYS A 17 -16.09 -0.04 14.63
C LYS A 17 -14.76 -0.81 14.59
N GLU A 18 -14.32 -1.33 15.72
CA GLU A 18 -13.08 -2.12 15.82
C GLU A 18 -13.18 -3.44 15.04
N ILE A 19 -14.34 -4.09 15.05
CA ILE A 19 -14.59 -5.31 14.26
C ILE A 19 -14.44 -5.02 12.77
N LYS A 20 -15.03 -3.92 12.27
CA LYS A 20 -14.88 -3.50 10.87
C LYS A 20 -13.42 -3.25 10.50
N LEU A 21 -12.66 -2.57 11.37
CA LEU A 21 -11.24 -2.32 11.17
C LEU A 21 -10.44 -3.63 11.09
N ILE A 22 -10.71 -4.58 11.99
CA ILE A 22 -10.05 -5.91 11.99
C ILE A 22 -10.34 -6.67 10.69
N LEU A 23 -11.58 -6.66 10.21
CA LEU A 23 -11.95 -7.30 8.94
C LEU A 23 -11.23 -6.66 7.76
N HIS A 24 -11.09 -5.33 7.77
CA HIS A 24 -10.34 -4.62 6.75
C HIS A 24 -8.85 -5.00 6.76
N ILE A 25 -8.21 -5.01 7.94
CA ILE A 25 -6.82 -5.48 8.12
C ILE A 25 -6.64 -6.91 7.58
N LYS A 26 -7.59 -7.80 7.89
CA LYS A 26 -7.55 -9.19 7.42
C LYS A 26 -7.58 -9.26 5.90
N LYS A 27 -8.40 -8.44 5.25
CA LYS A 27 -8.50 -8.35 3.79
C LYS A 27 -7.17 -7.88 3.18
N LEU A 28 -6.60 -6.78 3.68
CA LEU A 28 -5.34 -6.24 3.17
C LEU A 28 -4.21 -7.28 3.21
N LEU A 29 -4.10 -8.04 4.30
CA LEU A 29 -3.02 -8.99 4.47
C LEU A 29 -3.21 -10.29 3.68
N ARG A 30 -4.45 -10.80 3.61
CA ARG A 30 -4.71 -12.13 3.03
C ARG A 30 -5.08 -12.08 1.55
N GLU A 31 -5.97 -11.17 1.18
CA GLU A 31 -6.48 -11.05 -0.18
C GLU A 31 -5.54 -10.19 -1.02
N GLU A 32 -5.20 -9.00 -0.52
CA GLU A 32 -4.43 -8.00 -1.27
C GLU A 32 -2.91 -8.14 -1.05
N ARG A 33 -2.49 -9.07 -0.19
CA ARG A 33 -1.08 -9.44 0.05
C ARG A 33 -0.18 -8.26 0.42
N TYR A 34 -0.72 -7.25 1.12
CA TYR A 34 0.09 -6.16 1.63
C TYR A 34 1.11 -6.64 2.67
N THR A 35 2.27 -5.99 2.70
CA THR A 35 3.20 -6.09 3.83
C THR A 35 2.60 -5.40 5.06
N ILE A 36 3.10 -5.74 6.26
CA ILE A 36 2.61 -5.16 7.52
C ILE A 36 2.71 -3.62 7.50
N GLU A 37 3.77 -3.09 6.89
CA GLU A 37 3.99 -1.64 6.73
C GLU A 37 3.03 -1.02 5.72
N GLY A 38 2.85 -1.65 4.55
CA GLY A 38 1.89 -1.19 3.54
C GLY A 38 0.46 -1.16 4.06
N ALA A 39 0.05 -2.19 4.81
CA ALA A 39 -1.26 -2.23 5.44
C ALA A 39 -1.44 -1.10 6.47
N LYS A 40 -0.43 -0.77 7.27
CA LYS A 40 -0.49 0.35 8.23
C LYS A 40 -0.68 1.69 7.52
N GLN A 41 0.01 1.92 6.42
CA GLN A 41 -0.08 3.17 5.66
C GLN A 41 -1.48 3.37 5.04
N VAL A 42 -2.05 2.31 4.49
CA VAL A 42 -3.42 2.34 3.96
C VAL A 42 -4.44 2.58 5.09
N LEU A 43 -4.27 1.92 6.23
CA LEU A 43 -5.16 2.12 7.39
C LEU A 43 -5.06 3.53 7.99
N GLN A 44 -3.89 4.15 7.97
CA GLN A 44 -3.73 5.55 8.39
C GLN A 44 -4.50 6.50 7.47
N SER A 45 -4.49 6.22 6.17
CA SER A 45 -5.25 6.99 5.17
C SER A 45 -6.76 6.78 5.37
N PHE A 46 -7.20 5.54 5.60
CA PHE A 46 -8.61 5.21 5.83
C PHE A 46 -9.20 5.83 7.10
N VAL A 47 -8.40 5.98 8.16
CA VAL A 47 -8.85 6.65 9.40
C VAL A 47 -8.99 8.16 9.21
N ALA A 48 -8.17 8.77 8.34
CA ALA A 48 -8.27 10.20 8.04
C ALA A 48 -9.62 10.55 7.37
N ASP A 49 -10.10 9.67 6.49
CA ASP A 49 -11.38 9.83 5.79
C ASP A 49 -12.62 9.78 6.71
N GLU A 50 -12.58 9.02 7.81
CA GLU A 50 -13.70 8.97 8.78
C GLU A 50 -13.73 10.17 9.74
N SER A 51 -12.62 10.91 9.89
CA SER A 51 -12.51 12.09 10.77
C SER A 51 -12.85 13.44 10.11
N GLY A 52 -13.31 13.46 8.86
CA GLY A 52 -13.91 14.65 8.27
C GLY A 52 -12.95 15.80 7.96
N GLU A 53 -11.68 15.51 7.66
CA GLU A 53 -10.83 16.47 6.94
C GLU A 53 -10.60 15.96 5.51
N GLN A 54 -11.46 16.42 4.61
CA GLN A 54 -11.13 16.46 3.19
C GLN A 54 -9.95 17.43 3.02
N THR A 55 -8.74 16.91 2.94
CA THR A 55 -7.66 17.59 2.21
C THR A 55 -7.36 16.79 0.97
N VAL A 56 -7.74 17.39 -0.14
CA VAL A 56 -7.47 16.99 -1.51
C VAL A 56 -6.00 16.57 -1.69
N LEU A 57 -5.86 15.51 -2.48
CA LEU A 57 -4.69 14.91 -3.12
C LEU A 57 -3.53 15.87 -3.45
N PRO A 58 -2.32 15.33 -3.63
CA PRO A 58 -1.77 15.37 -4.98
C PRO A 58 -1.08 14.07 -5.39
N PHE A 59 -1.68 13.36 -6.36
CA PHE A 59 -0.89 12.79 -7.45
C PHE A 59 -1.66 12.96 -8.77
N GLY A 60 -1.40 14.10 -9.43
CA GLY A 60 -1.37 14.33 -10.88
C GLY A 60 -2.54 13.89 -11.76
N GLU A 61 -3.22 14.86 -12.35
CA GLU A 61 -4.30 14.69 -13.34
C GLU A 61 -3.76 14.63 -14.79
N ALA A 62 -3.95 13.46 -15.44
CA ALA A 62 -4.32 13.17 -16.86
C ALA A 62 -3.43 13.64 -18.06
N PRO A 63 -3.56 13.08 -19.31
CA PRO A 63 -4.60 12.18 -19.84
C PRO A 63 -4.18 10.98 -20.75
N ALA A 64 -5.15 10.10 -21.02
CA ALA A 64 -5.31 9.19 -22.18
C ALA A 64 -4.28 8.06 -22.43
N ASP A 65 -4.64 6.80 -22.14
CA ASP A 65 -5.16 5.84 -23.13
C ASP A 65 -5.52 4.49 -22.47
N SER A 66 -6.49 3.81 -23.08
CA SER A 66 -7.07 2.53 -22.69
C SER A 66 -6.09 1.35 -22.80
N SER A 67 -5.82 0.65 -21.68
CA SER A 67 -5.75 -0.83 -21.54
C SER A 67 -4.99 -1.21 -20.26
N LYS A 68 -5.60 -2.05 -19.42
CA LYS A 68 -4.92 -2.77 -18.33
C LYS A 68 -3.69 -3.50 -18.90
N PRO A 69 -2.59 -3.72 -18.16
CA PRO A 69 -2.62 -4.25 -16.79
C PRO A 69 -1.49 -3.72 -15.85
N VAL A 70 -1.38 -4.35 -14.67
CA VAL A 70 -0.12 -4.57 -13.91
C VAL A 70 0.16 -3.66 -12.70
N LEU A 71 0.00 -4.29 -11.52
CA LEU A 71 0.91 -4.30 -10.37
C LEU A 71 1.62 -2.98 -10.02
N GLN A 72 1.11 -2.25 -9.02
CA GLN A 72 1.96 -1.43 -8.17
C GLN A 72 2.04 -2.06 -6.79
N ALA A 73 3.02 -2.97 -6.65
CA ALA A 73 3.67 -3.17 -5.37
C ALA A 73 4.23 -1.81 -4.90
N PRO A 74 4.19 -1.47 -3.61
CA PRO A 74 4.84 -0.26 -3.13
C PRO A 74 6.34 -0.45 -3.36
N VAL A 75 6.83 0.24 -4.38
CA VAL A 75 8.25 0.41 -4.67
C VAL A 75 8.87 0.97 -3.41
N MET A 76 9.66 0.13 -2.74
CA MET A 76 10.57 0.57 -1.70
C MET A 76 11.33 1.75 -2.30
N LYS A 77 11.22 2.94 -1.68
CA LYS A 77 12.11 4.05 -2.03
C LYS A 77 13.50 3.58 -1.62
N VAL A 78 14.18 2.92 -2.55
CA VAL A 78 15.57 2.52 -2.43
C VAL A 78 16.35 3.82 -2.26
N THR A 79 16.73 4.13 -1.04
CA THR A 79 17.52 5.33 -0.71
C THR A 79 19.01 5.12 -0.97
N ASP A 80 19.42 3.89 -1.29
CA ASP A 80 20.80 3.56 -1.57
C ASP A 80 21.17 4.02 -2.99
N PRO A 81 22.11 4.99 -3.14
CA PRO A 81 22.49 5.51 -4.44
C PRO A 81 23.08 4.42 -5.35
N LYS A 82 23.77 3.44 -4.75
CA LYS A 82 24.39 2.31 -5.43
C LYS A 82 23.36 1.39 -6.10
N LEU A 83 22.28 1.04 -5.38
CA LEU A 83 21.24 0.16 -5.91
C LEU A 83 20.43 0.83 -7.04
N LYS A 84 20.31 2.17 -7.04
CA LYS A 84 19.72 2.90 -8.18
C LYS A 84 20.59 2.82 -9.43
N GLU A 85 21.90 2.83 -9.26
CA GLU A 85 22.87 2.70 -10.34
C GLU A 85 22.80 1.28 -10.92
N ASP A 86 22.84 0.26 -10.08
CA ASP A 86 22.68 -1.15 -10.47
C ASP A 86 21.37 -1.38 -11.26
N LEU A 87 20.24 -0.81 -10.79
CA LEU A 87 18.95 -0.93 -11.49
C LEU A 87 18.93 -0.20 -12.84
N ARG A 88 19.69 0.88 -12.98
CA ARG A 88 19.82 1.63 -14.24
C ARG A 88 20.66 0.85 -15.25
N GLU A 89 21.71 0.18 -14.79
CA GLU A 89 22.51 -0.73 -15.61
C GLU A 89 21.67 -1.89 -16.13
N VAL A 90 20.92 -2.55 -15.24
CA VAL A 90 20.00 -3.65 -15.60
C VAL A 90 18.98 -3.19 -16.64
N ARG A 91 18.39 -2.00 -16.46
CA ARG A 91 17.44 -1.43 -17.44
C ARG A 91 18.09 -1.27 -18.81
N ASN A 92 19.28 -0.68 -18.88
CA ASN A 92 19.97 -0.44 -20.15
C ASN A 92 20.31 -1.75 -20.87
N VAL A 93 20.76 -2.77 -20.13
CA VAL A 93 21.03 -4.10 -20.69
C VAL A 93 19.75 -4.73 -21.26
N LEU A 94 18.63 -4.60 -20.56
CA LEU A 94 17.35 -5.11 -21.04
C LEU A 94 16.86 -4.37 -22.29
N GLU A 95 17.03 -3.04 -22.35
CA GLU A 95 16.73 -2.24 -23.54
C GLU A 95 17.59 -2.69 -24.74
N GLU A 96 18.88 -2.95 -24.52
CA GLU A 96 19.79 -3.45 -25.56
C GLU A 96 19.40 -4.85 -26.05
N VAL A 97 19.04 -5.76 -25.14
CA VAL A 97 18.58 -7.11 -25.50
C VAL A 97 17.27 -7.06 -26.28
N LEU A 98 16.34 -6.19 -25.88
CA LEU A 98 15.07 -6.01 -26.56
C LEU A 98 15.28 -5.44 -27.97
N ALA A 99 16.20 -4.49 -28.13
CA ALA A 99 16.58 -3.95 -29.44
C ALA A 99 17.27 -4.97 -30.37
N LYS A 100 17.91 -6.00 -29.82
CA LYS A 100 18.53 -7.09 -30.60
C LYS A 100 17.55 -8.21 -30.98
N LEU A 101 16.37 -8.25 -30.37
CA LEU A 101 15.34 -9.26 -30.59
C LEU A 101 14.26 -8.81 -31.58
N ASN A 102 14.17 -7.50 -31.85
CA ASN A 102 13.35 -6.90 -32.91
C ASN A 102 14.19 -6.64 -34.17
#